data_AF-A0A940HU98-F1
#
_entry.id   AF-A0A940HU98-F1
#
_cell.length_a   1.000
_cell.length_b   1.000
_cell.length_c   1.000
_cell.angle_alpha   90.00
_cell.angle_beta   90.00
_cell.angle_gamma   90.00
#
_symmetry.space_group_name_H-M   'P 1'
#
loop_
_entity.id
_entity.type
_entity.pdbx_description
1 polymer ?
#
loop_
_entity_poly.entity_id
_entity_poly.type
_entity_poly.pdbx_seq_one_letter_code
_entity_poly.pdbx_strand_id
1 'polypeptide(L)'
;YNHDFFDLPIIHVTEIKLIRAESAAETNTNLDKAKKDLEDILARAGLPQSLSGATPALLISIARREREEEMIGEGGRVDEIKRIGVRNNQNIDRRGSPYNCNGFILQFPDREKAGNSSFINNPEGGCF
;
A
#
# COMPACT_ATOMS: atom_id res chain seq x y z
N TYR A 1 -22.80 -15.21 -2.90
CA TYR A 1 -21.99 -15.94 -1.89
C TYR A 1 -22.26 -17.42 -2.15
N ASN A 2 -21.23 -18.19 -2.57
CA ASN A 2 -21.30 -19.45 -3.36
C ASN A 2 -21.46 -19.26 -4.88
N HIS A 3 -20.52 -18.54 -5.50
CA HIS A 3 -20.35 -18.62 -6.95
C HIS A 3 -19.13 -19.49 -7.24
N ASP A 4 -19.20 -20.29 -8.31
CA ASP A 4 -18.07 -21.12 -8.76
C ASP A 4 -16.95 -20.27 -9.38
N PHE A 5 -17.27 -19.02 -9.73
CA PHE A 5 -16.35 -18.04 -10.31
C PHE A 5 -16.51 -16.71 -9.60
N PHE A 6 -15.38 -16.06 -9.34
CA PHE A 6 -15.32 -14.71 -8.80
C PHE A 6 -14.46 -13.86 -9.73
N ASP A 7 -14.97 -12.68 -10.05
CA ASP A 7 -14.16 -11.66 -10.70
C ASP A 7 -13.16 -11.11 -9.68
N LEU A 8 -11.87 -11.20 -10.00
CA LEU A 8 -10.81 -10.61 -9.22
C LEU A 8 -10.48 -9.24 -9.80
N PRO A 9 -10.94 -8.14 -9.18
CA PRO A 9 -10.60 -6.81 -9.66
C PRO A 9 -9.10 -6.59 -9.53
N ILE A 10 -8.47 -6.18 -10.63
CA ILE A 10 -7.03 -5.82 -10.65
C ILE A 10 -6.84 -4.33 -10.35
N ILE A 11 -7.79 -3.50 -10.78
CA ILE A 11 -7.78 -2.05 -10.57
C ILE A 11 -9.20 -1.61 -10.27
N HIS A 12 -9.36 -0.81 -9.22
CA HIS A 12 -10.66 -0.29 -8.81
C HIS A 12 -10.60 1.22 -8.51
N VAL A 13 -11.76 1.89 -8.60
CA VAL A 13 -11.85 3.35 -8.44
C VAL A 13 -11.43 3.80 -7.04
N THR A 14 -11.70 3.00 -5.99
CA THR A 14 -11.24 3.29 -4.62
C THR A 14 -9.71 3.39 -4.59
N GLU A 15 -9.00 2.48 -5.25
CA GLU A 15 -7.54 2.51 -5.31
C GLU A 15 -7.03 3.80 -5.95
N ILE A 16 -7.60 4.18 -7.09
CA ILE A 16 -7.20 5.39 -7.83
C ILE A 16 -7.44 6.64 -6.97
N LYS A 17 -8.56 6.69 -6.24
CA LYS A 17 -8.85 7.79 -5.30
C LYS A 17 -7.84 7.86 -4.16
N LEU A 18 -7.48 6.73 -3.56
CA LEU A 18 -6.49 6.66 -2.47
C LEU A 18 -5.09 7.07 -2.95
N ILE A 19 -4.66 6.57 -4.13
CA ILE A 19 -3.38 6.96 -4.76
C ILE A 19 -3.36 8.46 -5.03
N ARG A 20 -4.45 9.02 -5.59
CA ARG A 20 -4.55 10.45 -5.86
C ARG A 20 -4.54 11.27 -4.57
N ALA A 21 -5.27 10.86 -3.55
CA ALA A 21 -5.33 11.57 -2.28
C ALA A 21 -3.97 11.60 -1.57
N GLU A 22 -3.27 10.46 -1.49
CA GLU A 22 -1.94 10.41 -0.88
C GLU A 22 -0.91 11.21 -1.68
N SER A 23 -0.86 11.05 -3.00
CA SER A 23 0.11 11.78 -3.85
C SER A 23 -0.11 13.30 -3.87
N ALA A 24 -1.37 13.74 -3.91
CA ALA A 24 -1.74 15.14 -3.78
C ALA A 24 -1.28 15.72 -2.44
N ALA A 25 -1.46 14.98 -1.34
CA ALA A 25 -1.02 15.39 -0.02
C ALA A 25 0.52 15.36 0.12
N GLU A 26 1.21 14.35 -0.43
CA GLU A 26 2.68 14.26 -0.43
C GLU A 26 3.33 15.40 -1.22
N THR A 27 2.72 15.82 -2.32
CA THR A 27 3.23 16.92 -3.17
C THR A 27 2.70 18.29 -2.76
N ASN A 28 1.80 18.35 -1.77
CA ASN A 28 1.10 19.56 -1.36
C ASN A 28 0.36 20.27 -2.53
N THR A 29 -0.21 19.48 -3.45
CA THR A 29 -0.96 19.96 -4.61
C THR A 29 -2.39 19.42 -4.61
N ASN A 30 -3.35 20.13 -5.20
CA ASN A 30 -4.73 19.64 -5.37
C ASN A 30 -5.41 19.10 -4.09
N LEU A 31 -5.13 19.72 -2.93
CA LEU A 31 -5.58 19.21 -1.62
C LEU A 31 -7.10 19.12 -1.49
N ASP A 32 -7.85 20.02 -2.15
CA ASP A 32 -9.32 19.97 -2.12
C ASP A 32 -9.87 18.74 -2.85
N LYS A 33 -9.16 18.28 -3.88
CA LYS A 33 -9.52 17.04 -4.56
C LYS A 33 -9.18 15.82 -3.70
N ALA A 34 -8.03 15.83 -3.03
CA ALA A 34 -7.64 14.79 -2.08
C ALA A 34 -8.65 14.63 -0.93
N LYS A 35 -9.08 15.74 -0.33
CA LYS A 35 -10.13 15.75 0.70
C LYS A 35 -11.40 15.10 0.18
N LYS A 36 -11.90 15.56 -0.97
CA LYS A 36 -13.13 15.02 -1.56
C LYS A 36 -13.03 13.51 -1.85
N ASP A 37 -11.89 13.04 -2.32
CA ASP A 37 -11.69 11.61 -2.59
C ASP A 37 -11.77 10.76 -1.32
N LEU A 38 -11.18 11.22 -0.22
CA LEU A 38 -11.25 10.55 1.08
C LEU A 38 -12.64 10.66 1.71
N GLU A 39 -13.28 11.82 1.62
CA GLU A 39 -14.66 12.03 2.08
C GLU A 39 -15.64 11.10 1.33
N ASP A 40 -15.46 10.92 0.02
CA ASP A 40 -16.27 9.98 -0.77
C ASP A 40 -16.10 8.52 -0.30
N ILE A 41 -14.87 8.11 0.05
CA ILE A 41 -14.54 6.77 0.56
C ILE A 41 -15.18 6.55 1.92
N LEU A 42 -14.97 7.48 2.84
CA LEU A 42 -15.52 7.46 4.20
C LEU A 42 -17.06 7.47 4.18
N ALA A 43 -17.68 8.31 3.34
CA ALA A 43 -19.12 8.34 3.18
C ALA A 43 -19.68 7.02 2.64
N ARG A 44 -19.00 6.38 1.67
CA ARG A 44 -19.38 5.06 1.14
C ARG A 44 -19.24 3.95 2.19
N ALA A 45 -18.28 4.06 3.10
CA ALA A 45 -18.13 3.18 4.26
C ALA A 45 -19.16 3.44 5.38
N GLY A 46 -20.03 4.44 5.24
CA GLY A 46 -21.03 4.80 6.26
C GLY A 46 -20.47 5.68 7.39
N LEU A 47 -19.29 6.27 7.20
CA LEU A 47 -18.59 7.13 8.15
C LEU A 47 -18.39 8.55 7.60
N PRO A 48 -19.46 9.27 7.22
CA PRO A 48 -19.31 10.60 6.62
C PRO A 48 -18.62 11.56 7.60
N GLN A 49 -17.48 12.09 7.19
CA GLN A 49 -16.66 13.03 7.96
C GLN A 49 -16.18 14.15 7.04
N SER A 50 -16.27 15.40 7.46
CA SER A 50 -15.64 16.50 6.72
C SER A 50 -14.16 16.59 7.06
N LEU A 51 -13.33 16.73 6.04
CA LEU A 51 -11.88 16.95 6.12
C LEU A 51 -11.51 18.41 5.85
N SER A 52 -12.45 19.33 6.07
CA SER A 52 -12.18 20.77 5.99
C SER A 52 -11.08 21.17 6.97
N GLY A 53 -10.10 21.95 6.48
CA GLY A 53 -8.92 22.34 7.27
C GLY A 53 -7.91 21.23 7.55
N ALA A 54 -8.09 20.00 7.05
CA ALA A 54 -7.13 18.92 7.23
C ALA A 54 -5.75 19.28 6.63
N THR A 55 -4.69 19.02 7.40
CA THR A 55 -3.30 19.23 6.96
C THR A 55 -2.88 18.14 5.96
N PRO A 56 -1.87 18.39 5.11
CA PRO A 56 -1.35 17.35 4.21
C PRO A 56 -0.91 16.08 4.94
N ALA A 57 -0.27 16.22 6.11
CA ALA A 57 0.13 15.08 6.94
C ALA A 57 -1.08 14.26 7.43
N LEU A 58 -2.17 14.93 7.83
CA LEU A 58 -3.40 14.25 8.21
C LEU A 58 -4.01 13.51 7.02
N LEU A 59 -4.05 14.12 5.83
CA LEU A 59 -4.56 13.46 4.61
C LEU A 59 -3.74 12.21 4.24
N ILE A 60 -2.41 12.26 4.36
CA ILE A 60 -1.54 11.08 4.14
C ILE A 60 -1.88 9.96 5.14
N SER A 61 -2.04 10.30 6.42
CA SER A 61 -2.38 9.32 7.45
C SER A 61 -3.74 8.67 7.22
N ILE A 62 -4.75 9.45 6.84
CA ILE A 62 -6.09 8.95 6.50
C ILE A 62 -6.01 8.07 5.25
N ALA A 63 -5.40 8.55 4.16
CA ALA A 63 -5.28 7.77 2.92
C ALA A 63 -4.62 6.41 3.15
N ARG A 64 -3.53 6.36 3.93
CA ARG A 64 -2.84 5.10 4.27
C ARG A 64 -3.66 4.19 5.17
N ARG A 65 -4.42 4.77 6.11
CA ARG A 65 -5.31 4.01 6.99
C ARG A 65 -6.46 3.40 6.20
N GLU A 66 -7.16 4.21 5.41
CA GLU A 66 -8.26 3.75 4.56
C GLU A 66 -7.77 2.71 3.55
N ARG A 67 -6.56 2.86 2.98
CA ARG A 67 -5.98 1.84 2.10
C ARG A 67 -5.74 0.50 2.81
N GLU A 68 -5.36 0.52 4.09
CA GLU A 68 -5.23 -0.71 4.89
C GLU A 68 -6.58 -1.39 5.14
N GLU A 69 -7.66 -0.62 5.29
CA GLU A 69 -9.00 -1.15 5.58
C GLU A 69 -9.76 -1.58 4.31
N GLU A 70 -9.69 -0.76 3.25
CA GLU A 70 -10.43 -0.95 2.01
C GLU A 70 -9.88 -2.09 1.15
N MET A 71 -8.57 -2.35 1.20
CA MET A 71 -7.88 -3.29 0.31
C MET A 71 -7.45 -4.59 1.01
N ILE A 72 -8.13 -4.96 2.10
CA ILE A 72 -7.82 -6.21 2.81
C ILE A 72 -8.09 -7.40 1.88
N GLY A 73 -7.06 -8.21 1.65
CA GLY A 73 -7.16 -9.38 0.77
C GLY A 73 -6.89 -9.10 -0.71
N GLU A 74 -6.62 -7.84 -1.09
CA GLU A 74 -6.34 -7.44 -2.48
C GLU A 74 -4.84 -7.40 -2.83
N GLY A 75 -3.98 -7.98 -1.98
CA GLY A 75 -2.54 -8.16 -2.27
C GLY A 75 -1.64 -6.94 -2.09
N GLY A 76 -2.17 -5.72 -1.89
CA GLY A 76 -1.36 -4.50 -1.84
C GLY A 76 -0.53 -4.26 -0.56
N ARG A 77 -0.85 -4.94 0.56
CA ARG A 77 -0.28 -4.57 1.88
C ARG A 77 1.24 -4.69 1.99
N VAL A 78 1.84 -5.69 1.34
CA VAL A 78 3.29 -5.89 1.37
C VAL A 78 4.02 -4.74 0.67
N ASP A 79 3.49 -4.28 -0.46
CA ASP A 79 4.04 -3.15 -1.21
C ASP A 79 3.90 -1.84 -0.45
N GLU A 80 2.78 -1.65 0.27
CA GLU A 80 2.57 -0.51 1.18
C GLU A 80 3.64 -0.45 2.27
N ILE A 81 3.89 -1.58 2.95
CA ILE A 81 4.93 -1.68 3.99
C ILE A 81 6.29 -1.26 3.44
N LYS A 82 6.65 -1.80 2.26
CA LYS A 82 7.94 -1.52 1.64
C LYS A 82 8.08 -0.07 1.20
N ARG A 83 7.10 0.48 0.47
CA ARG A 83 7.19 1.84 -0.08
C ARG A 83 7.19 2.90 1.02
N ILE A 84 6.35 2.72 2.05
CA ILE A 84 6.26 3.65 3.18
C ILE A 84 7.54 3.56 4.00
N GLY A 85 8.04 2.33 4.21
CA GLY A 85 9.28 2.10 4.93
C GLY A 85 10.48 2.75 4.26
N VAL A 86 10.65 2.57 2.94
CA VAL A 86 11.74 3.20 2.19
C VAL A 86 11.65 4.73 2.22
N ARG A 87 10.44 5.29 2.08
CA ARG A 87 10.25 6.75 1.99
C ARG A 87 10.44 7.46 3.33
N ASN A 88 9.97 6.86 4.43
CA ASN A 88 9.95 7.52 5.74
C ASN A 88 10.97 6.95 6.73
N ASN A 89 11.72 5.92 6.32
CA ASN A 89 12.58 5.12 7.19
C ASN A 89 11.83 4.59 8.42
N GLN A 90 10.61 4.08 8.21
CA GLN A 90 9.71 3.64 9.28
C GLN A 90 9.27 2.21 9.07
N ASN A 91 9.37 1.38 10.11
CA ASN A 91 8.75 0.08 10.08
C ASN A 91 7.27 0.20 10.46
N ILE A 92 6.38 -0.15 9.53
CA ILE A 92 4.92 -0.10 9.73
C ILE A 92 4.27 -1.48 9.77
N ASP A 93 5.05 -2.57 9.68
CA ASP A 93 4.53 -3.91 9.91
C ASP A 93 4.20 -4.09 11.40
N ARG A 94 2.94 -4.44 11.70
CA ARG A 94 2.47 -4.70 13.07
C ARG A 94 3.06 -5.98 13.66
N ARG A 95 3.56 -6.89 12.82
CA ARG A 95 4.31 -8.08 13.25
C ARG A 95 5.79 -7.78 13.50
N GLY A 96 6.24 -6.58 13.13
CA GLY A 96 7.54 -6.00 13.45
C GLY A 96 8.68 -6.36 12.50
N SER A 97 8.46 -7.18 11.46
CA SER A 97 9.54 -7.51 10.51
C SER A 97 10.04 -6.24 9.81
N PRO A 98 11.35 -5.99 9.72
CA PRO A 98 11.88 -4.78 9.06
C PRO A 98 11.45 -4.71 7.59
N TYR A 99 11.06 -3.53 7.10
CA TYR A 99 10.72 -3.34 5.69
C TYR A 99 11.89 -3.59 4.72
N ASN A 100 13.12 -3.57 5.24
CA ASN A 100 14.38 -3.71 4.51
C ASN A 100 15.16 -4.99 4.88
N CYS A 101 14.51 -5.98 5.50
CA CYS A 101 15.16 -7.28 5.73
C CYS A 101 15.40 -8.02 4.41
N ASN A 102 16.48 -8.80 4.34
CA ASN A 102 16.90 -9.51 3.14
C ASN A 102 15.81 -10.48 2.63
N GLY A 103 15.15 -11.20 3.54
CA GLY A 103 14.07 -12.14 3.25
C GLY A 103 12.73 -11.50 2.83
N PHE A 104 12.65 -10.17 2.75
CA PHE A 104 11.43 -9.48 2.30
C PHE A 104 11.22 -9.61 0.78
N ILE A 105 12.29 -9.90 0.04
CA ILE A 105 12.27 -10.08 -1.41
C ILE A 105 12.27 -11.57 -1.72
N LEU A 106 11.44 -11.99 -2.67
CA LEU A 106 11.38 -13.37 -3.13
C LEU A 106 12.74 -13.83 -3.65
N GLN A 107 13.11 -15.07 -3.31
CA GLN A 107 14.28 -15.71 -3.88
C GLN A 107 14.06 -16.04 -5.36
N PHE A 108 15.15 -16.03 -6.11
CA PHE A 108 15.11 -16.51 -7.48
C PHE A 108 15.03 -18.03 -7.49
N PRO A 109 14.27 -18.63 -8.44
CA PRO A 109 14.25 -20.07 -8.60
C PRO A 109 15.65 -20.64 -8.90
N ASP A 110 15.99 -21.80 -8.34
CA ASP A 110 17.30 -22.44 -8.53
C ASP A 110 17.67 -22.67 -10.01
N ARG A 111 16.66 -22.87 -10.87
CA ARG A 111 16.86 -23.02 -12.31
C ARG A 111 17.50 -21.79 -12.96
N GLU A 112 17.27 -20.59 -12.43
CA GLU A 112 17.84 -19.35 -12.98
C GLU A 112 19.36 -19.33 -12.74
N LYS A 113 19.79 -19.78 -11.56
CA LYS A 113 21.21 -19.94 -11.23
C LYS A 113 21.86 -21.11 -11.98
N ALA A 114 21.14 -22.22 -12.14
CA ALA A 114 21.64 -23.37 -12.92
C ALA A 114 21.82 -23.02 -14.40
N GLY A 115 20.96 -22.16 -14.96
CA GLY A 115 21.05 -21.68 -16.33
C GLY A 115 22.07 -20.56 -16.55
N ASN A 116 22.44 -19.81 -15.50
CA ASN A 116 23.43 -18.75 -15.55
C ASN A 116 24.25 -18.71 -14.25
N SER A 117 25.49 -19.22 -14.29
CA SER A 117 26.38 -19.26 -13.12
C SER A 117 26.80 -17.89 -12.60
N SER A 118 26.65 -16.83 -13.39
CA SER A 118 26.92 -15.45 -12.98
C SER A 118 25.71 -14.77 -12.32
N PHE A 119 24.57 -15.46 -12.25
CA PHE A 119 23.36 -14.96 -11.61
C PHE A 119 23.53 -14.94 -10.09
N ILE A 120 23.28 -13.79 -9.46
CA ILE A 120 23.44 -13.57 -8.02
C ILE A 120 22.05 -13.60 -7.37
N ASN A 121 21.87 -14.50 -6.40
CA ASN A 121 20.63 -14.59 -5.65
C ASN A 121 20.42 -13.37 -4.75
N ASN A 122 19.16 -13.12 -4.39
CA ASN A 122 18.86 -12.13 -3.36
C ASN A 122 19.48 -12.57 -2.02
N PRO A 123 19.93 -11.64 -1.18
CA PRO A 123 20.38 -12.01 0.16
C PRO A 123 19.23 -12.63 0.96
N GLU A 124 19.54 -13.47 1.94
CA GLU A 124 18.55 -14.24 2.72
C GLU A 124 18.45 -13.75 4.18
N GLY A 125 17.31 -14.06 4.82
CA GLY A 125 17.11 -13.89 6.27
C GLY A 125 16.80 -12.47 6.75
N GLY A 126 16.90 -12.25 8.06
CA GLY A 126 16.73 -10.94 8.70
C GLY A 126 15.28 -10.45 8.85
N CYS A 127 14.31 -11.20 8.32
CA CYS A 127 12.90 -11.08 8.71
C CYS A 127 12.63 -12.12 9.81
N PHE A 128 11.64 -11.87 10.67
CA PHE A 128 11.32 -12.78 11.79
C PHE A 128 10.90 -14.18 11.34
#